data_AF-X1RKB8-F1
#
_entry.id   AF-X1RKB8-F1
#
_cell.length_a   1.000
_cell.length_b   1.000
_cell.length_c   1.000
_cell.angle_alpha   90.00
_cell.angle_beta   90.00
_cell.angle_gamma   90.00
#
_symmetry.space_group_name_H-M   'P 1'
#
loop_
_entity.id
_entity.type
_entity.pdbx_description
1 polymer ?
#
loop_
_entity_poly.entity_id
_entity_poly.type
_entity_poly.pdbx_seq_one_letter_code
_entity_poly.pdbx_strand_id
1 'polypeptide(L)' 'MRDVALSGMILEVLKKISAIGDKNTFGFSSGICGKGGQSVRVSDGGPYIRIDNTIVGGLN' A
#
# COMPACT_ATOMS: atom_id res chain seq x y z
N MET A 1 12.92 6.48 11.04
CA MET A 1 12.85 6.45 9.56
C MET A 1 12.43 7.82 9.08
N ARG A 2 12.96 8.28 7.94
CA ARG A 2 12.45 9.46 7.23
C ARG A 2 11.34 9.03 6.26
N ASP A 3 10.59 9.99 5.75
CA ASP A 3 9.58 9.74 4.73
C ASP A 3 10.24 9.22 3.44
N VAL A 4 9.62 8.20 2.84
CA VAL A 4 10.08 7.54 1.61
C VAL A 4 8.90 7.33 0.67
N ALA A 5 9.19 7.25 -0.64
CA ALA A 5 8.24 6.85 -1.65
C ALA A 5 8.45 5.37 -2.03
N LEU A 6 7.38 4.61 -2.21
CA LEU A 6 7.43 3.29 -2.83
C LEU A 6 6.99 3.42 -4.29
N SER A 7 7.74 2.80 -5.21
CA SER A 7 7.42 2.84 -6.64
C SER A 7 7.57 1.47 -7.30
N GLY A 8 6.78 1.23 -8.35
CA GLY A 8 6.84 -0.01 -9.12
C GLY A 8 5.58 -0.25 -9.96
N MET A 9 5.68 -1.22 -10.87
CA MET A 9 4.53 -1.68 -11.66
C MET A 9 3.60 -2.53 -10.79
N ILE A 10 2.34 -2.13 -10.65
CA ILE A 10 1.42 -2.72 -9.68
C ILE A 10 1.29 -4.25 -9.80
N LEU A 11 1.15 -4.78 -11.02
CA LEU A 11 1.00 -6.23 -11.25
C LEU A 11 2.28 -7.01 -10.92
N GLU A 12 3.45 -6.38 -11.05
CA GLU A 12 4.72 -7.00 -10.67
C GLU A 12 4.88 -7.01 -9.16
N VAL A 13 4.49 -5.93 -8.48
CA VAL A 13 4.53 -5.84 -7.02
C VAL A 13 3.57 -6.86 -6.39
N LEU A 14 2.34 -7.00 -6.92
CA LEU A 14 1.38 -7.99 -6.43
C LEU A 14 1.91 -9.42 -6.54
N LYS A 15 2.62 -9.76 -7.62
CA LYS A 15 3.24 -11.09 -7.79
C LYS A 15 4.38 -11.37 -6.81
N LYS A 16 4.94 -10.34 -6.17
CA LYS A 16 6.03 -10.44 -5.19
C LYS A 16 5.53 -10.52 -3.74
N ILE A 17 4.22 -10.59 -3.52
CA ILE A 17 3.67 -10.81 -2.18
C ILE A 17 3.95 -12.27 -1.78
N SER A 18 4.73 -12.45 -0.72
CA SER A 18 5.19 -13.77 -0.25
C SER A 18 4.55 -14.24 1.04
N ALA A 19 3.91 -13.33 1.78
CA ALA A 19 3.15 -13.67 2.97
C ALA A 19 1.99 -12.70 3.18
N ILE A 20 0.92 -13.21 3.79
CA ILE A 20 -0.28 -12.48 4.18
C ILE A 20 -0.53 -12.76 5.66
N GLY A 21 -0.79 -11.70 6.43
CA GLY A 21 -1.08 -11.79 7.86
C GLY A 21 -2.40 -12.51 8.14
N ASP A 22 -2.54 -13.01 9.36
CA ASP A 22 -3.75 -13.70 9.79
C ASP A 22 -4.93 -12.73 10.02
N LYS A 23 -6.08 -13.28 10.40
CA LYS A 23 -7.31 -12.52 10.67
C LYS A 23 -7.15 -11.40 11.70
N ASN A 24 -6.19 -11.51 12.61
CA ASN A 24 -5.98 -10.53 13.68
C ASN A 24 -5.21 -9.30 13.17
N THR A 25 -4.61 -9.37 11.98
CA THR A 25 -3.94 -8.25 11.32
C THR A 25 -4.86 -7.42 10.43
N PHE A 26 -6.10 -7.86 10.22
CA PHE A 26 -7.02 -7.22 9.29
C PHE A 26 -7.56 -5.91 9.87
N GLY A 27 -7.36 -4.80 9.16
CA GLY A 27 -7.86 -3.48 9.55
C GLY A 27 -8.48 -2.72 8.38
N PHE A 28 -9.24 -1.67 8.71
CA PHE A 28 -9.78 -0.71 7.76
C PHE A 28 -9.49 0.72 8.22
N SER A 29 -9.21 1.60 7.26
CA SER A 29 -9.12 3.05 7.45
C SER A 29 -10.14 3.76 6.57
N SER A 30 -10.67 4.86 7.10
CA SER A 30 -11.52 5.78 6.34
C SER A 30 -10.69 6.96 5.86
N GLY A 31 -10.97 7.43 4.64
CA GLY A 31 -10.20 8.50 4.01
C GLY A 31 -10.92 9.16 2.84
N ILE A 32 -10.16 9.95 2.07
CA ILE A 32 -10.64 10.64 0.88
C ILE A 32 -9.73 10.26 -0.29
N CYS A 33 -10.34 9.85 -1.42
CA CYS A 33 -9.64 9.60 -2.67
C CYS A 33 -9.99 10.68 -3.71
N GLY A 34 -9.02 11.00 -4.57
CA GLY A 34 -9.12 12.04 -5.59
C GLY A 34 -9.10 11.47 -7.00
N LYS A 35 -10.02 11.91 -7.88
CA LYS A 35 -9.97 11.62 -9.32
C LYS A 35 -10.49 12.81 -10.12
N GLY A 36 -9.69 13.32 -11.06
CA GLY A 36 -10.11 14.42 -11.95
C GLY A 36 -10.58 15.68 -11.19
N GLY A 37 -9.92 16.04 -10.10
CA GLY A 37 -10.29 17.17 -9.24
C GLY A 37 -11.43 16.90 -8.25
N GLN A 38 -12.11 15.75 -8.32
CA GLN A 38 -13.17 15.37 -7.38
C GLN A 38 -12.58 14.63 -6.18
N SER A 39 -13.07 14.95 -4.98
CA SER A 39 -12.72 14.29 -3.72
C SER A 39 -13.92 13.51 -3.19
N VAL A 40 -13.73 12.22 -2.88
CA VAL A 40 -14.81 11.31 -2.44
C VAL A 40 -14.38 10.55 -1.18
N ARG A 41 -15.29 10.41 -0.21
CA ARG A 41 -15.07 9.56 0.96
C ARG A 41 -15.00 8.10 0.54
N VAL A 42 -13.93 7.42 0.95
CA VAL A 42 -13.69 6.01 0.69
C VAL A 42 -13.19 5.33 1.96
N SER A 43 -13.06 4.01 1.90
CA SER A 43 -12.32 3.24 2.90
C SER A 43 -11.38 2.28 2.20
N ASP A 44 -10.25 2.03 2.83
CA ASP A 44 -9.25 1.05 2.40
C ASP A 44 -8.94 0.10 3.57
N GLY A 45 -8.38 -1.07 3.28
CA GLY A 45 -8.12 -2.07 4.31
C GLY A 45 -7.55 -3.36 3.78
N GLY A 46 -7.01 -4.14 4.70
CA GLY A 46 -6.37 -5.42 4.42
C GLY A 46 -5.58 -5.93 5.62
N PRO A 47 -5.10 -7.19 5.55
CA PRO A 47 -4.12 -7.70 6.49
C PRO A 47 -2.74 -7.09 6.21
N TYR A 48 -1.77 -7.34 7.09
CA TYR A 48 -0.38 -7.07 6.77
C TYR A 48 0.08 -7.94 5.60
N ILE A 49 0.88 -7.37 4.69
CA ILE A 49 1.48 -8.10 3.57
C ILE A 49 3.00 -7.97 3.62
N ARG A 50 3.69 -9.02 3.14
CA ARG A 50 5.14 -8.97 2.90
C ARG A 50 5.40 -8.97 1.40
N ILE A 51 6.18 -8.01 0.94
CA ILE A 51 6.65 -7.91 -0.44
C ILE A 51 8.15 -8.19 -0.43
N ASP A 52 8.62 -9.21 -1.15
CA ASP A 52 10.03 -9.63 -1.10
C ASP A 52 11.00 -8.60 -1.72
N ASN A 53 10.55 -7.83 -2.72
CA ASN A 53 11.38 -6.79 -3.33
C ASN A 53 10.52 -5.66 -3.94
N THR A 54 10.84 -4.41 -3.58
CA THR A 54 10.20 -3.19 -4.11
C THR A 54 11.20 -2.04 -4.15
N ILE A 55 10.94 -1.02 -4.98
CA ILE A 55 11.80 0.16 -5.05
C ILE A 55 11.39 1.14 -3.95
N VAL A 56 12.35 1.50 -3.10
CA VAL A 56 12.19 2.53 -2.06
C VAL A 56 12.98 3.76 -2.49
N GLY A 57 12.27 4.83 -2.84
CA GLY A 57 12.83 6.13 -3.18
C GLY A 57 12.95 7.04 -1.96
N GLY A 58 14.14 7.62 -1.77
CA GLY A 58 14.44 8.61 -0.73
C GLY A 58 15.72 9.38 -1.05
N LEU A 59 15.92 10.52 -0.39
CA LEU A 59 17.15 11.30 -0.47
C LEU A 59 18.21 10.70 0.48
N ASN A 60 19.44 10.55 0.00
CA ASN A 60 20.61 10.27 0.86
C ASN A 60 20.80 11.38 1.90
#